data_AF-A0A7X7Q084-F1
#
_entry.id   AF-A0A7X7Q084-F1
#
_cell.length_a   1.000
_cell.length_b   1.000
_cell.length_c   1.000
_cell.angle_alpha   90.00
_cell.angle_beta   90.00
_cell.angle_gamma   90.00
#
_symmetry.space_group_name_H-M   'P 1'
#
loop_
_entity.id
_entity.type
_entity.pdbx_description
1 polymer ?
#
loop_
_entity_poly.entity_id
_entity_poly.type
_entity_poly.pdbx_seq_one_letter_code
_entity_poly.pdbx_strand_id
1 'polypeptide(L)' 'MKKIVYLPLDERPCNYNFPYKLFNNDDLNIIRPDISIMGDKKKPGNYEKIAQFLLEETKDAYGLVISIDTLL' A
#
# COMPACT_ATOMS: atom_id res chain seq x y z
N MET A 1 -10.78 -3.45 15.29
CA MET A 1 -9.83 -2.86 14.33
C MET A 1 -10.03 -3.52 12.96
N LYS A 2 -10.44 -2.77 11.93
CA LYS A 2 -10.64 -3.30 10.57
C LYS A 2 -9.31 -3.27 9.82
N LYS A 3 -8.89 -4.41 9.26
CA LYS A 3 -7.68 -4.52 8.42
C LYS A 3 -7.97 -3.96 7.04
N ILE A 4 -7.31 -2.87 6.67
CA ILE A 4 -7.34 -2.32 5.32
C ILE A 4 -5.97 -2.54 4.70
N VAL A 5 -5.94 -3.24 3.56
CA VAL A 5 -4.72 -3.34 2.75
C VAL A 5 -4.66 -2.13 1.85
N TYR A 6 -3.53 -1.45 1.84
CA TYR A 6 -3.28 -0.28 1.04
C TYR A 6 -2.07 -0.53 0.13
N LEU A 7 -2.29 -0.47 -1.19
CA LEU A 7 -1.22 -0.39 -2.17
C LEU A 7 -1.05 1.07 -2.63
N PRO A 8 0.02 1.75 -2.16
CA PRO A 8 0.34 3.10 -2.60
C PRO A 8 0.76 3.10 -4.07
N LEU A 9 0.66 4.28 -4.70
CA LEU A 9 1.11 4.46 -6.07
C LEU A 9 2.63 4.27 -6.21
N ASP A 10 3.40 4.91 -5.33
CA ASP A 10 4.86 4.94 -5.35
C ASP A 10 5.41 5.15 -3.93
N GLU A 11 6.73 5.27 -3.80
CA GLU A 11 7.46 5.47 -2.54
C GLU A 11 7.34 6.87 -1.94
N ARG A 12 6.79 7.83 -2.68
CA ARG A 12 6.82 9.24 -2.27
C ARG A 12 6.01 9.43 -0.99
N PRO A 13 6.43 10.31 -0.07
CA PRO A 13 5.76 10.47 1.22
C PRO A 13 4.26 10.76 1.12
N CYS A 14 3.82 11.49 0.10
CA CYS A 14 2.41 11.79 -0.15
C CYS A 14 1.56 10.56 -0.49
N ASN A 15 2.15 9.56 -1.16
CA ASN A 15 1.48 8.31 -1.50
C ASN A 15 1.71 7.27 -0.40
N TYR A 16 2.96 7.05 0.00
CA TYR A 16 3.30 5.98 0.93
C TYR A 16 3.00 6.33 2.39
N ASN A 17 3.46 7.49 2.88
CA ASN A 17 3.48 7.81 4.31
C ASN A 17 2.23 8.51 4.83
N PHE A 18 1.72 9.50 4.09
CA PHE A 18 0.62 10.32 4.58
C PHE A 18 -0.69 9.54 4.74
N PRO A 19 -1.14 8.72 3.78
CA PRO A 19 -2.36 7.92 3.97
C PRO A 19 -2.25 6.98 5.17
N TYR A 20 -1.10 6.31 5.33
CA TYR A 20 -0.85 5.46 6.50
C TYR A 20 -0.96 6.25 7.81
N LYS A 21 -0.25 7.38 7.93
CA LYS A 21 -0.25 8.18 9.16
C LYS A 21 -1.62 8.80 9.48
N LEU A 22 -2.42 9.13 8.46
CA LEU A 22 -3.73 9.75 8.64
C LEU A 22 -4.80 8.74 9.05
N PHE A 23 -4.76 7.53 8.50
CA PHE A 23 -5.84 6.56 8.67
C PHE A 23 -5.51 5.40 9.60
N ASN A 24 -4.24 5.16 9.93
CA ASN A 24 -3.87 4.09 10.87
C ASN A 24 -4.10 4.53 12.32
N ASN A 25 -5.12 3.96 12.96
CA ASN A 25 -5.57 4.30 14.32
C ASN A 25 -6.28 3.11 14.98
N ASP A 26 -6.93 3.31 16.14
CA ASP A 26 -7.55 2.23 16.91
C ASP A 26 -8.74 1.55 16.18
N ASP A 27 -9.37 2.24 15.23
CA ASP A 27 -10.46 1.70 14.43
C ASP A 27 -9.97 0.96 13.18
N LEU A 28 -8.90 1.46 12.55
CA LEU A 28 -8.36 0.97 11.28
C LEU A 28 -6.89 0.58 11.38
N ASN A 29 -6.59 -0.66 11.00
CA ASN A 29 -5.23 -1.15 10.83
C ASN A 29 -4.84 -1.10 9.35
N ILE A 30 -3.93 -0.19 8.98
CA ILE A 30 -3.51 -0.03 7.60
C ILE A 30 -2.26 -0.87 7.34
N ILE A 31 -2.41 -1.89 6.49
CA ILE A 31 -1.30 -2.74 6.05
C ILE A 31 -0.86 -2.29 4.67
N ARG A 32 0.45 -2.05 4.50
CA ARG A 32 1.05 -1.57 3.25
C ARG A 32 2.34 -2.36 2.97
N PRO A 33 2.75 -2.50 1.70
CA PRO A 33 3.97 -3.22 1.35
C PRO A 33 5.20 -2.52 1.94
N ASP A 34 6.29 -3.27 2.13
CA ASP A 34 7.58 -2.70 2.51
C ASP A 34 8.03 -1.67 1.45
N ILE A 35 8.54 -0.53 1.88
CA ILE A 35 8.93 0.53 0.95
C ILE A 35 10.05 0.09 -0.01
N SER A 36 10.88 -0.88 0.39
CA SER A 36 11.98 -1.41 -0.44
C SER A 36 11.51 -2.19 -1.66
N ILE A 37 10.26 -2.62 -1.70
CA ILE A 37 9.67 -3.34 -2.85
C ILE A 37 8.85 -2.41 -3.75
N MET A 38 8.62 -1.17 -3.32
CA MET A 38 7.93 -0.16 -4.10
C MET A 38 8.82 0.40 -5.22
N GLY A 39 8.23 1.14 -6.16
CA GLY A 39 8.99 1.91 -7.13
C GLY A 39 9.90 2.95 -6.46
N ASP A 40 10.94 3.39 -7.16
CA ASP A 40 11.79 4.52 -6.75
C ASP A 40 12.03 5.41 -7.96
N LYS A 41 11.21 6.46 -8.09
CA LYS A 41 11.21 7.41 -9.20
C LYS A 41 11.10 6.74 -10.58
N LYS A 42 12.24 6.48 -11.24
CA LYS A 42 12.33 5.85 -12.57
C LYS A 42 12.55 4.34 -12.48
N LYS A 43 12.71 3.79 -11.28
CA LYS A 43 12.85 2.37 -11.05
C LYS A 43 11.47 1.77 -10.76
N PRO A 44 11.03 0.76 -11.52
CA PRO A 44 9.78 0.07 -11.21
C PRO A 44 9.90 -0.67 -9.88
N GLY A 45 8.76 -0.83 -9.20
CA GLY A 45 8.69 -1.68 -8.01
C GLY A 45 8.88 -3.16 -8.36
N ASN A 46 9.15 -3.97 -7.34
CA ASN A 46 9.27 -5.41 -7.52
C ASN A 46 7.88 -6.05 -7.63
N TYR A 47 7.47 -6.36 -8.87
CA TYR A 47 6.15 -6.92 -9.16
C TYR A 47 5.87 -8.22 -8.39
N GLU A 48 6.79 -9.19 -8.39
CA GLU A 48 6.53 -10.48 -7.75
C GLU A 48 6.29 -10.32 -6.25
N LYS A 49 7.09 -9.48 -5.57
CA LYS A 49 6.94 -9.22 -4.14
C LYS A 49 5.68 -8.43 -3.81
N ILE A 50 5.30 -7.46 -4.65
CA ILE A 50 4.04 -6.72 -4.48
C ILE A 50 2.85 -7.67 -4.67
N ALA A 51 2.87 -8.51 -5.70
CA ALA A 51 1.83 -9.50 -5.95
C ALA A 51 1.70 -10.48 -4.79
N GLN A 52 2.83 -10.99 -4.26
CA GLN A 52 2.83 -11.85 -3.08
C GLN A 52 2.27 -11.14 -1.84
N PHE A 53 2.69 -9.90 -1.58
CA PHE A 53 2.15 -9.08 -0.50
C PHE A 53 0.61 -8.97 -0.60
N LEU A 54 0.08 -8.65 -1.79
CA LEU A 54 -1.36 -8.55 -1.98
C LEU A 54 -2.05 -9.89 -1.72
N LEU A 55 -1.59 -10.97 -2.34
CA LEU A 55 -2.17 -12.31 -2.19
C LEU A 55 -2.20 -12.77 -0.74
N GLU A 56 -1.18 -12.45 0.06
CA GLU A 56 -1.11 -12.81 1.46
C GLU A 56 -1.98 -11.89 2.34
N GLU A 57 -1.82 -10.58 2.23
CA GLU A 57 -2.46 -9.64 3.14
C GLU A 57 -3.95 -9.45 2.87
N THR A 58 -4.44 -9.75 1.67
CA THR A 58 -5.87 -9.62 1.35
C THR A 58 -6.73 -10.81 1.79
N LYS A 59 -6.14 -11.91 2.28
CA LYS A 59 -6.90 -13.13 2.66
C LYS A 59 -7.95 -12.87 3.75
N ASP A 60 -7.65 -11.96 4.66
CA ASP A 60 -8.46 -11.59 5.83
C ASP A 60 -8.76 -10.08 5.89
N ALA A 61 -8.49 -9.36 4.80
CA ALA A 61 -8.69 -7.92 4.76
C ALA A 61 -10.19 -7.56 4.74
N TYR A 62 -10.55 -6.53 5.50
CA TYR A 62 -11.87 -5.91 5.41
C TYR A 62 -12.06 -5.15 4.09
N GLY A 63 -10.96 -4.62 3.54
CA GLY A 63 -10.97 -3.95 2.26
C GLY A 63 -9.57 -3.73 1.68
N LEU A 64 -9.52 -3.49 0.38
CA LEU A 64 -8.31 -3.14 -0.37
C LEU A 64 -8.50 -1.73 -0.98
N VAL A 65 -7.54 -0.85 -0.72
CA VAL A 65 -7.39 0.43 -1.40
C VAL A 65 -6.16 0.34 -2.29
N ILE A 66 -6.33 0.58 -3.58
CA ILE A 66 -5.24 0.49 -4.56
C ILE A 66 -5.20 1.78 -5.38
N SER A 67 -4.02 2.41 -5.42
CA SER A 67 -3.75 3.50 -6.34
C SER A 67 -3.30 2.91 -7.68
N ILE A 68 -4.13 3.05 -8.71
CA ILE A 68 -3.88 2.46 -10.03
C ILE A 68 -3.13 3.40 -11.00
N ASP A 69 -3.33 4.71 -10.87
CA ASP A 69 -2.75 5.69 -11.78
C ASP A 69 -2.75 7.11 -11.17
N THR A 70 -1.93 8.00 -11.71
CA THR A 70 -2.11 9.45 -11.57
C THR A 70 -2.99 9.94 -12.71
N LEU A 71 -4.13 10.53 -12.40
CA LEU A 71 -4.82 11.40 -13.36
C LEU A 71 -3.87 12.57 -13.69
N LEU A 72 -3.25 12.51 -14.87
CA LEU A 72 -2.46 13.60 -15.46
C LEU A 72 -3.37 14.69 -16.03
#